data_AF-A0A150WV04-F1
#
_entry.id   AF-A0A150WV04-F1
#
_cell.length_a   1.000
_cell.length_b   1.000
_cell.length_c   1.000
_cell.angle_alpha   90.00
_cell.angle_beta   90.00
_cell.angle_gamma   90.00
#
_symmetry.space_group_name_H-M   'P 1'
#
loop_
_entity.id
_entity.type
_entity.pdbx_description
1 polymer ?
#
loop_
_entity_poly.entity_id
_entity_poly.type
_entity_poly.pdbx_seq_one_letter_code
_entity_poly.pdbx_strand_id
1 'polypeptide(L)'
;MTRWTILLITLISVSTSWASDSYEVQATPRPLPDAPYEPGPDDPIRSEPPREEFIPYSLGTGDTGRFGSKDSEFYPRFDLARVVSLRLVGSRNEIDVKEVKVLYADNMVERSLYTLQGNLRSGAIKEIALDGRPIYRIDVSAKSERFWKKLGSYRVDIIAVR
;
A
#
# COMPACT_ATOMS: atom_id res chain seq x y z
N MET A 1 -5.08 55.75 -5.95
CA MET A 1 -6.30 55.71 -5.11
C MET A 1 -6.80 54.27 -5.18
N THR A 2 -6.88 53.41 -4.17
CA THR A 2 -6.88 53.50 -2.69
C THR A 2 -6.64 52.05 -2.20
N ARG A 3 -5.47 51.75 -1.63
CA ARG A 3 -5.21 51.40 -0.21
C ARG A 3 -6.03 50.22 0.38
N TRP A 4 -5.33 49.10 0.56
CA TRP A 4 -5.26 48.17 1.72
C TRP A 4 -6.22 48.35 2.91
N THR A 5 -6.85 47.24 3.35
CA THR A 5 -7.31 46.94 4.74
C THR A 5 -7.65 45.42 4.83
N ILE A 6 -6.88 44.55 5.52
CA ILE A 6 -6.89 44.17 6.95
C ILE A 6 -8.20 43.42 7.35
N LEU A 7 -8.23 42.09 7.53
CA LEU A 7 -7.87 41.26 8.71
C LEU A 7 -8.85 41.40 9.92
N LEU A 8 -9.06 40.27 10.64
CA LEU A 8 -9.58 40.13 12.03
C LEU A 8 -11.14 40.04 12.13
N ILE A 9 -11.79 39.06 12.81
CA ILE A 9 -11.78 38.78 14.27
C ILE A 9 -12.39 37.40 14.58
N THR A 10 -11.78 36.75 15.58
CA THR A 10 -12.20 35.57 16.35
C THR A 10 -13.20 35.91 17.49
N LEU A 11 -13.89 34.86 17.98
CA LEU A 11 -14.20 34.59 19.41
C LEU A 11 -15.54 35.06 20.04
N ILE A 12 -16.03 34.18 20.94
CA ILE A 12 -16.95 34.35 22.10
C ILE A 12 -18.40 33.88 21.86
N SER A 13 -18.85 32.71 22.37
CA SER A 13 -19.35 32.41 23.75
C SER A 13 -20.68 33.14 24.04
N VAL A 14 -21.73 32.66 24.73
CA VAL A 14 -21.89 31.84 25.94
C VAL A 14 -23.39 31.44 26.06
N SER A 15 -23.70 30.39 26.83
CA SER A 15 -24.88 30.23 27.75
C SER A 15 -26.27 30.04 27.14
N THR A 16 -27.11 29.11 27.64
CA THR A 16 -27.67 29.01 29.01
C THR A 16 -27.99 27.53 29.34
N SER A 17 -27.51 26.93 30.44
CA SER A 17 -28.00 26.95 31.85
C SER A 17 -29.41 26.40 32.06
N TRP A 18 -29.61 25.62 33.14
CA TRP A 18 -30.78 25.41 34.04
C TRP A 18 -30.61 24.00 34.66
N ALA A 19 -30.10 23.91 35.88
CA ALA A 19 -30.83 23.81 37.17
C ALA A 19 -30.87 22.33 37.62
N SER A 20 -30.00 21.87 38.51
CA SER A 20 -30.03 21.95 39.99
C SER A 20 -31.07 21.02 40.64
N ASP A 21 -30.55 20.06 41.42
CA ASP A 21 -31.14 19.28 42.53
C ASP A 21 -30.55 17.86 42.45
N SER A 22 -30.15 17.16 43.50
CA SER A 22 -30.18 17.39 44.94
C SER A 22 -29.29 16.31 45.57
N TYR A 23 -28.66 16.67 46.66
CA TYR A 23 -27.93 15.89 47.65
C TYR A 23 -28.53 14.50 47.96
N GLU A 24 -27.79 13.44 47.64
CA GLU A 24 -27.79 12.20 48.44
C GLU A 24 -26.35 11.71 48.58
N VAL A 25 -25.81 11.83 49.80
CA VAL A 25 -24.54 11.22 50.20
C VAL A 25 -24.80 9.73 50.39
N GLN A 26 -24.60 8.94 49.34
CA GLN A 26 -24.54 7.49 49.47
C GLN A 26 -23.18 7.12 50.07
N ALA A 27 -23.18 6.73 51.34
CA ALA A 27 -22.01 6.21 52.02
C ALA A 27 -21.51 4.97 51.26
N THR A 28 -20.33 5.06 50.63
CA THR A 28 -19.66 3.92 50.01
C THR A 28 -19.31 2.88 51.09
N PRO A 29 -19.62 1.59 50.87
CA PRO A 29 -19.15 0.54 51.77
C PRO A 29 -17.62 0.53 51.80
N ARG A 30 -17.02 0.38 52.98
CA ARG A 30 -15.56 0.24 53.13
C ARG A 30 -15.08 -0.97 52.30
N PRO A 31 -13.89 -0.90 51.68
CA PRO A 31 -13.31 -2.06 51.00
C PRO A 31 -13.09 -3.20 52.00
N LEU A 32 -13.48 -4.41 51.63
CA LEU A 32 -13.13 -5.62 52.39
C LEU A 32 -11.59 -5.77 52.40
N PRO A 33 -11.00 -6.31 53.48
CA PRO A 33 -9.57 -6.63 53.51
C PRO A 33 -9.23 -7.68 52.44
N ASP A 34 -8.09 -7.48 51.77
CA ASP A 34 -7.60 -8.34 50.70
C ASP A 34 -7.49 -9.80 51.17
N ALA A 35 -8.16 -10.70 50.44
CA ALA A 35 -7.95 -12.13 50.61
C ALA A 35 -6.51 -12.50 50.21
N PRO A 36 -5.89 -13.53 50.82
CA PRO A 36 -4.58 -14.03 50.39
C PRO A 36 -4.59 -14.33 48.89
N TYR A 37 -3.61 -13.81 48.16
CA TYR A 37 -3.46 -14.06 46.74
C TYR A 37 -3.18 -15.56 46.53
N GLU A 38 -4.18 -16.33 46.11
CA GLU A 38 -3.95 -17.65 45.55
C GLU A 38 -3.33 -17.46 44.16
N PRO A 39 -2.17 -18.06 43.85
CA PRO A 39 -1.61 -17.99 42.51
C PRO A 39 -2.57 -18.69 41.56
N GLY A 40 -3.25 -17.89 40.72
CA GLY A 40 -4.11 -18.40 39.67
C GLY A 40 -3.35 -19.30 38.70
N PRO A 41 -4.04 -20.22 38.02
CA PRO A 41 -3.41 -21.14 37.06
C PRO A 41 -2.66 -20.33 36.00
N ASP A 42 -1.44 -20.77 35.67
CA ASP A 42 -0.58 -20.17 34.66
C ASP A 42 -1.40 -19.74 33.43
N ASP A 43 -1.48 -18.44 33.18
CA ASP A 43 -2.12 -17.91 31.98
C ASP A 43 -1.49 -18.61 30.76
N PRO A 44 -2.29 -19.15 29.82
CA PRO A 44 -1.73 -19.77 28.63
C PRO A 44 -0.86 -18.73 27.92
N ILE A 45 0.42 -19.07 27.71
CA ILE A 45 1.37 -18.22 26.99
C ILE A 45 0.70 -17.79 25.70
N ARG A 46 0.33 -16.50 25.62
CA ARG A 46 -0.28 -15.92 24.43
C ARG A 46 0.79 -15.95 23.35
N SER A 47 0.72 -16.93 22.45
CA SER A 47 1.61 -17.00 21.31
C SER A 47 1.45 -15.71 20.51
N GLU A 48 2.54 -14.94 20.41
CA GLU A 48 2.58 -13.76 19.54
C GLU A 48 2.23 -14.22 18.11
N PRO A 49 1.32 -13.53 17.40
CA PRO A 49 0.99 -13.92 16.04
C PRO A 49 2.26 -13.93 15.17
N PRO A 50 2.35 -14.83 14.18
CA PRO A 50 3.49 -14.86 13.28
C PRO A 50 3.68 -13.47 12.66
N ARG A 51 4.91 -12.94 12.73
CA ARG A 51 5.26 -11.67 12.09
C ARG A 51 5.40 -11.90 10.59
N GLU A 52 4.65 -11.15 9.80
CA GLU A 52 4.76 -11.12 8.35
C GLU A 52 6.15 -10.61 7.94
N GLU A 53 6.85 -11.36 7.08
CA GLU A 53 8.15 -10.96 6.54
C GLU A 53 7.98 -10.35 5.14
N PHE A 54 8.44 -9.10 4.95
CA PHE A 54 8.39 -8.41 3.66
C PHE A 54 9.70 -8.63 2.88
N ILE A 55 9.60 -9.27 1.72
CA ILE A 55 10.76 -9.71 0.93
C ILE A 55 10.77 -8.98 -0.42
N PRO A 56 11.61 -7.96 -0.61
CA PRO A 56 11.76 -7.27 -1.89
C PRO A 56 12.64 -8.08 -2.86
N TYR A 57 12.20 -8.24 -4.11
CA TYR A 57 13.02 -8.84 -5.17
C TYR A 57 12.60 -8.38 -6.57
N SER A 58 13.49 -8.59 -7.54
CA SER A 58 13.26 -8.27 -8.95
C SER A 58 12.78 -9.52 -9.71
N LEU A 59 11.74 -9.37 -10.53
CA LEU A 59 11.28 -10.40 -11.45
C LEU A 59 12.07 -10.41 -12.77
N GLY A 60 12.80 -9.33 -13.05
CA GLY A 60 13.67 -9.22 -14.22
C GLY A 60 13.46 -7.93 -15.01
N THR A 61 14.04 -7.90 -16.20
CA THR A 61 14.03 -6.74 -17.10
C THR A 61 13.20 -7.07 -18.34
N GLY A 62 12.35 -6.13 -18.75
CA GLY A 62 11.68 -6.13 -20.05
C GLY A 62 12.26 -5.05 -20.95
N ASP A 63 12.28 -5.31 -22.25
CA ASP A 63 12.71 -4.35 -23.27
C ASP A 63 11.56 -4.04 -24.21
N THR A 64 11.49 -2.81 -24.70
CA THR A 64 10.58 -2.47 -25.79
C THR A 64 11.11 -3.01 -27.11
N GLY A 65 10.23 -3.46 -28.00
CA GLY A 65 10.60 -3.78 -29.37
C GLY A 65 11.03 -2.55 -30.18
N ARG A 66 11.63 -2.77 -31.35
CA ARG A 66 11.96 -1.69 -32.30
C ARG A 66 10.72 -1.09 -32.95
N PHE A 67 9.68 -1.91 -33.10
CA PHE A 67 8.40 -1.53 -33.70
C PHE A 67 7.26 -2.04 -32.82
N GLY A 68 6.20 -1.25 -32.70
CA GLY A 68 5.01 -1.61 -31.94
C GLY A 68 5.24 -1.72 -30.43
N SER A 69 4.21 -2.22 -29.74
CA SER A 69 4.33 -2.70 -28.36
C SER A 69 4.96 -4.09 -28.35
N LYS A 70 5.68 -4.38 -27.27
CA LYS A 70 6.17 -5.71 -26.95
C LYS A 70 5.61 -6.10 -25.60
N ASP A 71 5.10 -7.32 -25.55
CA ASP A 71 4.60 -7.93 -24.32
C ASP A 71 5.74 -8.70 -23.66
N SER A 72 5.80 -8.63 -22.34
CA SER A 72 6.78 -9.35 -21.53
C SER A 72 6.06 -9.97 -20.34
N GLU A 73 6.33 -11.25 -20.11
CA GLU A 73 5.72 -12.03 -19.04
C GLU A 73 6.72 -12.23 -17.91
N PHE A 74 6.25 -12.06 -16.68
CA PHE A 74 7.05 -12.22 -15.47
C PHE A 74 6.35 -13.15 -14.50
N TYR A 75 7.12 -14.06 -13.91
CA TYR A 75 6.61 -15.11 -13.03
C TYR A 75 7.19 -14.92 -11.63
N PRO A 76 6.35 -14.60 -10.63
CA PRO A 76 6.77 -14.59 -9.23
C PRO A 76 7.31 -15.96 -8.80
N ARG A 77 8.17 -15.96 -7.78
CA ARG A 77 8.65 -17.22 -7.23
C ARG A 77 7.48 -17.95 -6.55
N PHE A 78 7.40 -19.26 -6.73
CA PHE A 78 6.31 -20.07 -6.18
C PHE A 78 6.23 -19.99 -4.64
N ASP A 79 7.37 -19.81 -3.97
CA ASP A 79 7.47 -19.69 -2.51
C ASP A 79 7.14 -18.28 -1.98
N LEU A 80 7.09 -17.27 -2.88
CA LEU A 80 6.87 -15.86 -2.57
C LEU A 80 5.85 -15.22 -3.53
N ALA A 81 4.78 -15.96 -3.83
CA ALA A 81 3.76 -15.55 -4.80
C ALA A 81 2.77 -14.53 -4.24
N ARG A 82 2.70 -14.34 -2.92
CA ARG A 82 1.85 -13.34 -2.26
C ARG A 82 2.50 -11.97 -2.37
N VAL A 83 2.08 -11.16 -3.34
CA VAL A 83 2.70 -9.87 -3.65
C VAL A 83 1.83 -8.73 -3.13
N VAL A 84 2.45 -7.81 -2.38
CA VAL A 84 1.79 -6.64 -1.78
C VAL A 84 2.17 -5.32 -2.46
N SER A 85 3.26 -5.30 -3.23
CA SER A 85 3.62 -4.14 -4.06
C SER A 85 4.26 -4.59 -5.36
N LEU A 86 3.90 -3.90 -6.44
CA LEU A 86 4.48 -4.03 -7.77
C LEU A 86 5.03 -2.68 -8.22
N ARG A 87 6.29 -2.69 -8.67
CA ARG A 87 7.05 -1.51 -9.11
C ARG A 87 7.58 -1.73 -10.52
N LEU A 88 7.33 -0.76 -11.39
CA LEU A 88 8.03 -0.63 -12.66
C LEU A 88 9.11 0.44 -12.54
N VAL A 89 10.35 0.07 -12.82
CA VAL A 89 11.50 0.96 -12.78
C VAL A 89 12.01 1.17 -14.20
N GLY A 90 11.94 2.40 -14.71
CA GLY A 90 12.48 2.73 -16.01
C GLY A 90 14.00 2.59 -15.99
N SER A 91 14.56 1.84 -16.94
CA SER A 91 16.00 1.56 -16.99
C SER A 91 16.67 2.41 -18.07
N ARG A 92 16.50 2.04 -19.34
CA ARG A 92 17.12 2.74 -20.48
C ARG A 92 16.06 3.44 -21.32
N ASN A 93 16.34 4.69 -21.72
CA ASN A 93 15.44 5.53 -22.52
C ASN A 93 14.03 5.65 -21.91
N GLU A 94 13.17 6.42 -22.56
CA GLU A 94 11.78 6.61 -22.14
C GLU A 94 10.89 5.60 -22.88
N ILE A 95 9.98 4.98 -22.14
CA ILE A 95 9.03 4.01 -22.67
C ILE A 95 7.61 4.44 -22.33
N ASP A 96 6.67 3.99 -23.12
CA ASP A 96 5.24 4.17 -22.90
C ASP A 96 4.64 2.81 -22.52
N VAL A 97 4.31 2.65 -21.23
CA VAL A 97 3.71 1.42 -20.70
C VAL A 97 2.23 1.42 -21.09
N LYS A 98 1.85 0.50 -21.96
CA LYS A 98 0.47 0.39 -22.47
C LYS A 98 -0.43 -0.34 -21.52
N GLU A 99 0.03 -1.45 -20.99
CA GLU A 99 -0.77 -2.27 -20.12
C GLU A 99 0.11 -3.01 -19.13
N VAL A 100 -0.42 -3.17 -17.92
CA VAL A 100 0.12 -4.08 -16.92
C VAL A 100 -1.05 -4.92 -16.45
N LYS A 101 -0.98 -6.23 -16.61
CA LYS A 101 -1.97 -7.17 -16.10
C LYS A 101 -1.33 -8.08 -15.06
N VAL A 102 -2.14 -8.47 -14.09
CA VAL A 102 -1.80 -9.49 -13.10
C VAL A 102 -2.81 -10.60 -13.22
N LEU A 103 -2.33 -11.83 -13.38
CA LEU A 103 -3.13 -13.04 -13.32
C LEU A 103 -2.99 -13.65 -11.92
N TYR A 104 -4.08 -13.66 -11.16
CA TYR A 104 -4.10 -14.22 -9.81
C TYR A 104 -4.19 -15.74 -9.85
N ALA A 105 -3.41 -16.42 -9.00
CA ALA A 105 -3.29 -17.88 -9.00
C ALA A 105 -4.47 -18.60 -8.33
N ASP A 106 -5.24 -17.90 -7.49
CA ASP A 106 -6.35 -18.46 -6.71
C ASP A 106 -7.62 -18.67 -7.54
N ASN A 107 -7.91 -17.77 -8.48
CA ASN A 107 -9.11 -17.81 -9.30
C ASN A 107 -8.85 -17.63 -10.81
N MET A 108 -7.59 -17.55 -11.23
CA MET A 108 -7.19 -17.32 -12.63
C MET A 108 -7.85 -16.09 -13.26
N VAL A 109 -8.15 -15.07 -12.44
CA VAL A 109 -8.67 -13.78 -12.92
C VAL A 109 -7.53 -12.84 -13.27
N GLU A 110 -7.61 -12.25 -14.46
CA GLU A 110 -6.75 -11.16 -14.87
C GLU A 110 -7.27 -9.81 -14.36
N ARG A 111 -6.36 -8.96 -13.88
CA ARG A 111 -6.65 -7.59 -13.46
C ARG A 111 -5.67 -6.63 -14.10
N SER A 112 -6.18 -5.63 -14.83
CA SER A 112 -5.36 -4.53 -15.35
C SER A 112 -5.03 -3.51 -14.25
N LEU A 113 -3.77 -3.09 -14.18
CA LEU A 113 -3.23 -2.15 -13.21
C LEU A 113 -2.98 -0.80 -13.88
N TYR A 114 -4.04 0.00 -14.02
CA TYR A 114 -4.01 1.27 -14.74
C TYR A 114 -3.02 2.30 -14.17
N THR A 115 -2.75 2.26 -12.86
CA THR A 115 -1.79 3.17 -12.19
C THR A 115 -0.37 3.06 -12.75
N LEU A 116 0.00 1.90 -13.30
CA LEU A 116 1.33 1.66 -13.85
C LEU A 116 1.45 2.08 -15.33
N GLN A 117 0.34 2.44 -15.99
CA GLN A 117 0.32 2.80 -17.42
C GLN A 117 0.86 4.22 -17.69
N GLY A 118 1.22 4.46 -18.95
CA GLY A 118 1.75 5.71 -19.48
C GLY A 118 3.27 5.81 -19.44
N ASN A 119 3.79 7.01 -19.65
CA ASN A 119 5.23 7.24 -19.79
C ASN A 119 6.03 6.88 -18.53
N LEU A 120 7.12 6.14 -18.74
CA LEU A 120 8.08 5.72 -17.74
C LEU A 120 9.48 6.13 -18.23
N ARG A 121 10.02 7.18 -17.59
CA ARG A 121 11.36 7.69 -17.89
C ARG A 121 12.43 6.80 -17.26
N SER A 122 13.64 6.86 -17.83
CA SER A 122 14.83 6.27 -17.22
C SER A 122 15.01 6.80 -15.79
N GLY A 123 15.16 5.90 -14.83
CA GLY A 123 15.25 6.19 -13.39
C GLY A 123 13.92 6.45 -12.68
N ALA A 124 12.81 6.63 -13.41
CA ALA A 124 11.50 6.83 -12.80
C ALA A 124 10.92 5.52 -12.29
N ILE A 125 10.12 5.63 -11.23
CA ILE A 125 9.46 4.49 -10.59
C ILE A 125 7.96 4.74 -10.63
N LYS A 126 7.20 3.73 -11.07
CA LYS A 126 5.76 3.64 -10.86
C LYS A 126 5.48 2.48 -9.94
N GLU A 127 4.60 2.69 -8.97
CA GLU A 127 4.30 1.71 -7.94
C GLU A 127 2.79 1.60 -7.75
N ILE A 128 2.34 0.40 -7.39
CA ILE A 128 0.99 0.15 -6.94
C ILE A 128 0.99 -0.88 -5.80
N ALA A 129 0.16 -0.62 -4.79
CA ALA A 129 -0.12 -1.57 -3.74
C ALA A 129 -1.10 -2.65 -4.25
N LEU A 130 -0.85 -3.88 -3.84
CA LEU A 130 -1.66 -5.05 -4.15
C LEU A 130 -2.21 -5.66 -2.86
N ASP A 131 -3.18 -6.54 -3.02
CA ASP A 131 -3.97 -7.15 -1.96
C ASP A 131 -3.30 -8.35 -1.28
N GLY A 132 -2.03 -8.64 -1.61
CA GLY A 132 -1.30 -9.78 -1.03
C GLY A 132 -1.79 -11.15 -1.53
N ARG A 133 -2.66 -11.17 -2.53
CA ARG A 133 -3.13 -12.41 -3.16
C ARG A 133 -2.01 -13.08 -3.94
N PRO A 134 -2.03 -14.43 -4.07
CA PRO A 134 -1.03 -15.14 -4.83
C PRO A 134 -1.15 -14.78 -6.32
N ILE A 135 -0.04 -14.36 -6.93
CA ILE A 135 0.06 -14.01 -8.35
C ILE A 135 0.74 -15.15 -9.11
N TYR A 136 0.13 -15.56 -10.23
CA TYR A 136 0.69 -16.54 -11.14
C TYR A 136 1.62 -15.89 -12.17
N ARG A 137 1.16 -14.81 -12.80
CA ARG A 137 1.88 -14.12 -13.88
C ARG A 137 1.59 -12.63 -13.88
N ILE A 138 2.58 -11.85 -14.30
CA ILE A 138 2.47 -10.41 -14.54
C ILE A 138 2.85 -10.15 -16.00
N ASP A 139 1.93 -9.55 -16.74
CA ASP A 139 2.12 -9.24 -18.15
C ASP A 139 2.28 -7.73 -18.32
N VAL A 140 3.36 -7.30 -18.98
CA VAL A 140 3.64 -5.88 -19.24
C VAL A 140 3.75 -5.66 -20.74
N SER A 141 2.86 -4.83 -21.27
CA SER A 141 2.92 -4.36 -22.64
C SER A 141 3.51 -2.96 -22.68
N ALA A 142 4.63 -2.78 -23.37
CA ALA A 142 5.29 -1.49 -23.47
C ALA A 142 5.82 -1.22 -24.89
N LYS A 143 5.86 0.06 -25.28
CA LYS A 143 6.48 0.50 -26.54
C LYS A 143 7.50 1.59 -26.29
N SER A 144 8.45 1.73 -27.21
CA SER A 144 9.35 2.88 -27.18
C SER A 144 8.55 4.15 -27.51
N GLU A 145 8.69 5.20 -26.70
CA GLU A 145 8.03 6.48 -26.99
C GLU A 145 8.68 7.18 -28.20
N ARG A 146 9.99 6.95 -28.39
CA ARG A 146 10.75 7.54 -29.50
C ARG A 146 10.89 6.54 -30.65
N PHE A 147 9.95 6.63 -31.60
CA PHE A 147 9.85 5.79 -32.80
C PHE A 147 11.17 5.60 -33.57
N TRP A 148 12.09 6.57 -33.54
CA TRP A 148 13.26 6.56 -34.45
C TRP A 148 14.60 6.15 -33.90
N LYS A 149 14.86 6.02 -32.59
CA LYS A 149 16.28 5.99 -32.18
C LYS A 149 16.75 4.93 -31.21
N LYS A 150 16.00 4.47 -30.21
CA LYS A 150 16.56 3.50 -29.26
C LYS A 150 15.49 2.63 -28.61
N LEU A 151 15.82 1.35 -28.40
CA LEU A 151 15.05 0.47 -27.53
C LEU A 151 15.08 1.05 -26.12
N GLY A 152 13.92 1.15 -25.48
CA GLY A 152 13.85 1.38 -24.06
C GLY A 152 13.75 0.08 -23.27
N SER A 153 13.98 0.17 -21.97
CA SER A 153 13.92 -0.98 -21.07
C SER A 153 13.41 -0.58 -19.70
N TYR A 154 12.87 -1.56 -18.98
CA TYR A 154 12.32 -1.40 -17.65
C TYR A 154 12.60 -2.65 -16.81
N ARG A 155 12.61 -2.50 -15.50
CA ARG A 155 12.70 -3.60 -14.53
C ARG A 155 11.40 -3.71 -13.76
N VAL A 156 11.02 -4.95 -13.43
CA VAL A 156 9.86 -5.25 -12.60
C VAL A 156 10.35 -5.67 -11.23
N ASP A 157 10.08 -4.86 -10.22
CA ASP A 157 10.39 -5.13 -8.83
C ASP A 157 9.10 -5.39 -8.05
N ILE A 158 9.15 -6.29 -7.08
CA ILE A 158 8.01 -6.60 -6.22
C ILE A 158 8.41 -6.70 -4.76
N ILE A 159 7.41 -6.56 -3.89
CA ILE A 159 7.52 -6.88 -2.46
C ILE A 159 6.52 -8.00 -2.19
N ALA A 160 7.03 -9.15 -1.74
CA ALA A 160 6.21 -10.27 -1.32
C ALA A 160 6.11 -10.37 0.20
N VAL A 161 5.11 -11.11 0.68
CA VAL A 161 4.91 -11.42 2.11
C VAL A 161 5.01 -12.91 2.34
N ARG A 162 5.70 -13.30 3.41
CA ARG A 162 5.84 -14.68 3.89
C ARG A 162 5.28 -14.83 5.30
#